data_AF-A0A964MSK1-F1
#
_entry.id   AF-A0A964MSK1-F1
#
_cell.length_a   1.000
_cell.length_b   1.000
_cell.length_c   1.000
_cell.angle_alpha   90.00
_cell.angle_beta   90.00
_cell.angle_gamma   90.00
#
_symmetry.space_group_name_H-M   'P 1'
#
loop_
_entity.id
_entity.type
_entity.pdbx_description
1 polymer ?
#
loop_
_entity_poly.entity_id
_entity_poly.type
_entity_poly.pdbx_seq_one_letter_code
_entity_poly.pdbx_strand_id
1 'polypeptide(L)' 'MRTFPGAPAFDHDAVRTFFLDFEDPDWEKALEEFRFTDIELPARLTVDGQVFENIGVRNRGASSTCIWT' A
#
# COMPACT_ATOMS: atom_id res chain seq x y z
N MET A 1 12.84 -11.79 -6.70
CA MET A 1 11.80 -11.56 -5.67
C MET A 1 11.83 -12.74 -4.72
N ARG A 2 11.97 -12.51 -3.40
CA ARG A 2 11.90 -13.60 -2.41
C ARG A 2 10.43 -13.92 -2.13
N THR A 3 10.11 -15.20 -2.06
CA THR A 3 8.76 -15.69 -1.77
C THR A 3 8.79 -16.51 -0.49
N PHE A 4 7.84 -16.30 0.43
CA PHE A 4 7.78 -17.04 1.70
C PHE A 4 6.49 -17.88 1.81
N PRO A 5 6.49 -19.11 1.25
CA PRO A 5 5.34 -20.00 1.31
C PRO A 5 5.13 -20.52 2.75
N GLY A 6 3.90 -20.50 3.23
CA GLY A 6 3.49 -21.06 4.54
C GLY A 6 3.72 -20.17 5.77
N ALA A 7 4.53 -19.11 5.64
CA ALA A 7 4.67 -18.10 6.69
C ALA A 7 3.48 -17.12 6.68
N PRO A 8 3.02 -16.59 7.84
CA PRO A 8 2.02 -15.54 7.92
C PRO A 8 2.42 -14.28 7.13
N ALA A 9 1.44 -13.47 6.72
CA ALA A 9 1.67 -12.22 5.98
C ALA A 9 2.55 -11.22 6.77
N PHE A 10 2.40 -11.18 8.10
CA PHE A 10 3.16 -10.32 9.02
C PHE A 10 4.04 -11.16 9.96
N ASP A 11 4.80 -12.08 9.39
CA ASP A 11 5.81 -12.84 10.13
C ASP A 11 6.99 -11.92 10.52
N HIS A 12 7.44 -11.99 11.77
CA HIS A 12 8.56 -11.18 12.28
C HIS A 12 9.90 -11.57 11.67
N ASP A 13 10.05 -12.83 11.22
CA ASP A 13 11.28 -13.36 10.66
C ASP A 13 11.36 -13.24 9.12
N ALA A 14 10.28 -12.76 8.48
CA ALA A 14 10.20 -12.62 7.02
C ALA A 14 9.98 -11.17 6.57
N VAL A 15 10.91 -10.64 5.78
CA VAL A 15 10.75 -9.35 5.10
C VAL A 15 10.12 -9.57 3.73
N ARG A 16 8.83 -9.24 3.60
CA ARG A 16 8.08 -9.31 2.33
C ARG A 16 8.09 -7.99 1.59
N THR A 17 8.06 -8.06 0.26
CA THR A 17 7.94 -6.88 -0.61
C THR A 17 6.52 -6.82 -1.15
N PHE A 18 5.84 -5.70 -0.91
CA PHE A 18 4.51 -5.40 -1.42
C PHE A 18 4.66 -4.38 -2.55
N PHE A 19 4.16 -4.73 -3.74
CA PHE A 19 4.13 -3.84 -4.89
C PHE A 19 2.71 -3.29 -5.04
N LEU A 20 2.57 -1.98 -4.99
CA LEU A 20 1.29 -1.28 -5.16
C LEU A 20 1.29 -0.62 -6.54
N ASP A 21 0.40 -1.07 -7.41
CA ASP A 21 0.14 -0.45 -8.70
C ASP A 21 -1.14 0.39 -8.60
N PHE A 22 -1.03 1.68 -8.87
CA PHE A 22 -2.18 2.59 -8.92
C PHE A 22 -2.64 2.80 -10.35
N GLU A 23 -3.95 2.92 -10.56
CA GLU A 23 -4.52 3.25 -11.88
C GLU A 23 -4.27 4.71 -12.27
N ASP A 24 -4.29 5.61 -11.27
CA ASP A 24 -4.08 7.04 -11.46
C ASP A 24 -2.56 7.35 -11.48
N PRO A 25 -2.02 8.00 -12.53
CA PRO A 25 -0.62 8.44 -12.55
C PRO A 25 -0.29 9.49 -11.47
N ASP A 26 -1.28 10.27 -11.02
CA ASP A 26 -1.14 11.31 -9.98
C ASP A 26 -1.57 10.79 -8.59
N TRP A 27 -1.51 9.46 -8.38
CA TRP A 27 -1.91 8.78 -7.14
C TRP A 27 -1.31 9.39 -5.86
N GLU A 28 -0.07 9.91 -5.93
CA GLU A 28 0.60 10.52 -4.78
C GLU A 28 -0.15 11.76 -4.30
N LYS A 29 -0.53 12.63 -5.23
CA LYS A 29 -1.32 13.82 -4.94
C LYS A 29 -2.71 13.45 -4.43
N ALA A 30 -3.33 12.43 -5.02
CA ALA A 30 -4.61 11.93 -4.55
C ALA A 30 -4.53 11.40 -3.09
N LEU A 31 -3.44 10.71 -2.72
CA LEU A 31 -3.24 10.23 -1.34
C LEU A 31 -3.06 11.38 -0.33
N GLU A 32 -2.53 12.51 -0.78
CA GLU A 32 -2.42 13.73 0.03
C GLU A 32 -3.78 14.43 0.18
N GLU A 33 -4.50 14.64 -0.92
CA GLU A 33 -5.81 15.29 -0.95
C GLU A 33 -6.84 14.52 -0.10
N PHE A 34 -6.82 13.19 -0.18
CA PHE A 34 -7.76 12.32 0.53
C PHE A 34 -7.29 11.88 1.92
N ARG A 35 -6.13 12.35 2.40
CA ARG A 35 -5.55 11.94 3.69
C ARG A 35 -6.49 12.08 4.89
N PHE A 36 -7.26 13.17 4.95
CA PHE A 36 -8.18 13.45 6.05
C PHE A 36 -9.59 12.92 5.80
N THR A 37 -9.77 12.21 4.69
CA THR A 37 -11.05 11.63 4.30
C THR A 37 -11.01 10.11 4.50
N ASP A 38 -12.17 9.50 4.67
CA ASP A 38 -12.29 8.03 4.68
C ASP A 38 -12.35 7.43 3.26
N ILE A 39 -11.77 8.14 2.28
CA ILE A 39 -11.69 7.67 0.89
C ILE A 39 -10.40 6.86 0.73
N GLU A 40 -10.55 5.66 0.20
CA GLU A 40 -9.43 4.78 -0.15
C GLU A 40 -9.21 4.82 -1.65
N LEU A 41 -7.96 4.93 -2.08
CA LEU A 41 -7.62 4.88 -3.50
C LEU A 41 -7.56 3.44 -3.98
N PRO A 42 -8.17 3.12 -5.13
CA PRO A 42 -8.06 1.80 -5.72
C PRO A 42 -6.63 1.55 -6.19
N ALA A 43 -6.10 0.39 -5.82
CA ALA A 43 -4.82 -0.11 -6.28
C ALA A 43 -4.88 -1.62 -6.49
N ARG A 44 -3.85 -2.14 -7.16
CA ARG A 44 -3.58 -3.56 -7.24
C ARG A 44 -2.34 -3.88 -6.42
N LEU A 45 -2.43 -4.91 -5.59
CA LEU A 45 -1.32 -5.36 -4.76
C LEU A 45 -0.73 -6.66 -5.31
N THR A 46 0.58 -6.68 -5.53
CA THR A 46 1.32 -7.91 -5.83
C THR A 46 2.27 -8.25 -4.68
N VAL A 47 2.13 -9.44 -4.12
CA VAL A 47 2.99 -9.94 -3.03
C VAL A 47 3.24 -11.44 -3.21
N ASP A 48 4.50 -11.88 -3.07
CA ASP A 48 4.92 -13.27 -3.25
C ASP A 48 4.46 -13.94 -4.58
N GLY A 49 4.21 -13.14 -5.63
CA GLY A 49 3.67 -13.61 -6.91
C GLY A 49 2.15 -13.80 -6.94
N GLN A 50 1.44 -13.50 -5.85
CA GLN A 50 -0.01 -13.41 -5.80
C GLN A 50 -0.47 -11.98 -6.09
N VAL A 51 -1.53 -11.85 -6.88
CA VAL A 51 -2.12 -10.58 -7.27
C VAL A 51 -3.46 -10.42 -6.58
N PHE A 52 -3.63 -9.30 -5.89
CA PHE A 52 -4.87 -8.88 -5.25
C PHE A 52 -5.39 -7.65 -5.99
N GLU A 53 -6.46 -7.85 -6.74
CA GLU A 53 -7.18 -6.78 -7.45
C GLU A 53 -8.11 -6.04 -6.48
N ASN A 54 -8.37 -4.75 -6.75
CA ASN A 54 -9.35 -3.91 -6.04
C ASN A 54 -9.07 -3.72 -4.54
N ILE A 55 -7.82 -3.38 -4.17
CA ILE A 55 -7.51 -2.98 -2.80
C ILE A 55 -7.65 -1.47 -2.61
N GLY A 56 -8.03 -1.06 -1.39
CA GLY A 56 -8.05 0.34 -0.98
C GLY A 56 -6.74 0.73 -0.28
N VAL A 57 -6.10 1.81 -0.72
CA VAL A 57 -4.91 2.37 -0.08
C VAL A 57 -5.25 3.75 0.48
N ARG A 58 -4.89 3.97 1.75
CA ARG A 58 -4.99 5.29 2.40
C ARG A 58 -3.84 5.54 3.36
N ASN A 59 -3.54 6.82 3.57
CA ASN A 59 -2.63 7.25 4.61
C ASN A 59 -3.26 7.07 6.00
N ARG A 60 -2.57 6.36 6.90
CA ARG A 60 -2.98 6.20 8.29
C ARG A 60 -2.20 7.16 9.19
N GLY A 61 -2.92 7.94 9.98
CA GLY A 61 -2.37 8.73 11.08
C GLY A 61 -2.08 10.19 10.73
N ALA A 62 -2.25 11.08 11.72
CA ALA A 62 -2.13 12.52 11.56
C ALA A 62 -0.69 13.05 11.67
N SER A 63 0.22 12.33 12.34
CA SER A 63 1.57 12.79 12.70
C SER A 63 2.70 12.13 11.90
N SER A 64 2.44 11.02 11.20
CA SER A 64 3.46 10.25 10.47
C SER A 64 3.63 10.67 9.01
N THR A 65 2.80 11.60 8.53
CA THR A 65 2.93 12.12 7.16
C THR A 65 3.95 13.23 7.19
N CYS A 66 5.18 12.86 6.81
CA CYS A 66 6.25 13.82 6.56
C CYS A 66 5.87 14.62 5.31
N ILE A 67 5.20 15.76 5.50
CA ILE A 67 5.18 16.80 4.49
C ILE A 67 6.59 17.40 4.48
N TRP A 68 7.26 17.37 3.33
CA TRP A 68 8.41 18.23 3.12
C TRP A 68 7.88 19.66 2.98
N THR A 69 7.68 20.33 4.12
CA THR A 69 7.71 21.81 4.16
C THR A 69 9.12 22.30 3.97
#